data_AF-A0A0M1J5M0-F1
#
_entry.id   AF-A0A0M1J5M0-F1
#
_cell.length_a   1.000
_cell.length_b   1.000
_cell.length_c   1.000
_cell.angle_alpha   90.00
_cell.angle_beta   90.00
_cell.angle_gamma   90.00
#
_symmetry.space_group_name_H-M   'P 1'
#
loop_
_entity.id
_entity.type
_entity.pdbx_description
1 polymer ?
#
loop_
_entity_poly.entity_id
_entity_poly.type
_entity_poly.pdbx_seq_one_letter_code
_entity_poly.pdbx_strand_id
1 'polypeptide(L)'
;WASNPDSDVYNVHLVNAKLPIIDRLTMLEWLRRQNLVSGMVFNLPVTDGRKLLGFNIKVVGEETLKWRNSMVPSWKIRLQSKFSDNSDDRPIWMWLSKDKQRLPLLFSSSHALGSFQVRLVSVTAPAPICIIKEATVLALPKY
;
A
#
# COMPACT_ATOMS: atom_id res chain seq x y z
N TRP A 1 -7.89 -31.08 21.34
CA TRP A 1 -8.64 -29.83 21.11
C TRP A 1 -7.60 -28.76 20.79
N ALA A 2 -7.81 -28.07 19.67
CA ALA A 2 -6.74 -27.52 18.84
C ALA A 2 -5.90 -26.42 19.50
N SER A 3 -4.58 -26.55 19.38
CA SER A 3 -3.63 -25.45 19.53
C SER A 3 -3.69 -24.61 18.25
N ASN A 4 -4.18 -23.38 18.35
CA ASN A 4 -4.04 -22.37 17.30
C ASN A 4 -3.22 -21.21 17.86
N PRO A 5 -1.93 -21.09 17.52
CA PRO A 5 -1.19 -19.87 17.78
C PRO A 5 -0.82 -19.25 16.43
N ASP A 6 -1.68 -18.39 15.91
CA ASP A 6 -1.29 -17.44 14.86
C ASP A 6 -2.05 -16.11 15.04
N SER A 7 -2.14 -15.72 16.31
CA SER A 7 -2.57 -14.39 16.74
C SER A 7 -1.43 -13.65 17.42
N ASP A 8 -0.20 -13.85 16.96
CA ASP A 8 0.92 -12.94 17.21
C ASP A 8 1.01 -11.99 16.03
N VAL A 9 0.07 -11.05 15.99
CA VAL A 9 0.37 -9.65 16.26
C VAL A 9 1.73 -9.29 15.67
N TYR A 10 1.71 -8.73 14.46
CA TYR A 10 2.75 -7.81 14.00
C TYR A 10 2.74 -6.57 14.91
N ASN A 11 3.08 -6.79 16.18
CA ASN A 11 3.32 -5.76 17.15
C ASN A 11 4.61 -5.10 16.72
N VAL A 12 4.51 -3.78 16.58
CA VAL A 12 5.53 -2.85 16.18
C VAL A 12 6.69 -2.92 17.18
N HIS A 13 7.60 -3.87 17.01
CA HIS A 13 8.95 -3.82 17.56
C HIS A 13 9.93 -3.50 16.43
N LEU A 14 9.83 -2.27 15.92
CA LEU A 14 10.85 -1.69 15.04
C LEU A 14 11.40 -0.41 15.67
N VAL A 15 11.74 -0.47 16.96
CA VAL A 15 12.54 0.58 17.59
C VAL A 15 14.04 0.34 17.34
N ASN A 16 14.45 -0.83 16.82
CA ASN A 16 15.88 -1.10 16.58
C ASN A 16 16.26 -2.03 15.41
N ALA A 17 15.32 -2.45 14.55
CA ALA A 17 15.69 -3.21 13.35
C ALA A 17 15.87 -2.26 12.16
N LYS A 18 17.02 -2.35 11.50
CA LYS A 18 17.35 -1.58 10.30
C LYS A 18 16.34 -1.93 9.20
N LEU A 19 15.42 -1.01 8.90
CA LEU A 19 14.43 -1.18 7.83
C LEU A 19 15.15 -1.47 6.50
N PRO A 20 14.69 -2.48 5.72
CA PRO A 20 15.27 -2.75 4.41
C PRO A 20 15.11 -1.53 3.50
N ILE A 21 16.13 -1.25 2.68
CA ILE A 21 16.04 -0.22 1.64
C ILE A 21 15.12 -0.78 0.55
N ILE A 22 14.04 -0.06 0.24
CA ILE A 22 13.02 -0.50 -0.71
C ILE A 22 12.83 0.52 -1.83
N ASP A 23 12.40 0.12 -3.02
CA ASP A 23 12.02 1.08 -4.06
C ASP A 23 10.62 1.69 -3.82
N ARG A 24 10.20 2.66 -4.63
CA ARG A 24 8.91 3.37 -4.48
C ARG A 24 7.70 2.45 -4.67
N LEU A 25 7.77 1.45 -5.54
CA LEU A 25 6.68 0.48 -5.73
C LEU A 25 6.60 -0.47 -4.56
N THR A 26 7.75 -0.95 -4.07
CA THR A 26 7.80 -1.77 -2.85
C THR A 26 7.31 -0.98 -1.63
N MET A 27 7.61 0.32 -1.53
CA MET A 27 7.05 1.21 -0.52
C MET A 27 5.53 1.28 -0.60
N LEU A 28 4.97 1.45 -1.81
CA LEU A 28 3.53 1.46 -2.03
C LEU A 28 2.90 0.13 -1.59
N GLU A 29 3.45 -1.01 -2.02
CA GLU A 29 2.94 -2.32 -1.62
C GLU A 29 3.05 -2.57 -0.11
N TRP A 30 4.13 -2.11 0.52
CA TRP A 30 4.26 -2.16 1.97
C TRP A 30 3.18 -1.33 2.66
N LEU A 31 2.92 -0.12 2.18
CA LEU A 31 1.90 0.78 2.73
C LEU A 31 0.49 0.18 2.62
N ARG A 32 0.20 -0.51 1.51
CA ARG A 32 -1.07 -1.22 1.26
C ARG A 32 -1.33 -2.38 2.24
N ARG A 33 -0.29 -2.86 2.94
CA ARG A 33 -0.41 -3.92 3.95
C ARG A 33 -0.52 -3.39 5.38
N GLN A 34 -0.22 -2.10 5.61
CA GLN A 34 -0.23 -1.53 6.96
C GLN A 34 -1.65 -1.30 7.44
N ASN A 35 -1.90 -1.48 8.74
CA ASN A 35 -3.15 -1.06 9.35
C ASN A 35 -3.16 0.46 9.60
N LEU A 36 -3.44 1.23 8.55
CA LEU A 36 -3.41 2.70 8.59
C LEU A 36 -4.45 3.28 9.57
N VAL A 37 -4.01 4.23 10.37
CA VAL A 37 -4.82 5.05 11.28
C VAL A 37 -4.41 6.51 11.11
N SER A 38 -5.37 7.44 11.21
CA SER A 38 -5.12 8.88 11.18
C SER A 38 -4.01 9.29 12.16
N GLY A 39 -3.09 10.13 11.71
CA GLY A 39 -1.98 10.62 12.51
C GLY A 39 -0.73 9.73 12.50
N MET A 40 -0.80 8.49 11.98
CA MET A 40 0.38 7.63 11.87
C MET A 40 1.45 8.26 10.99
N VAL A 41 2.71 8.09 11.42
CA VAL A 41 3.90 8.56 10.69
C VAL A 41 4.86 7.41 10.50
N PHE A 42 5.34 7.23 9.27
CA PHE A 42 6.38 6.26 8.92
C PHE A 42 7.59 6.98 8.34
N ASN A 43 8.77 6.45 8.63
CA ASN A 43 10.04 6.93 8.14
C ASN A 43 10.74 5.78 7.42
N LEU A 44 10.71 5.78 6.09
CA LEU A 44 11.22 4.67 5.30
C LEU A 44 12.47 5.07 4.50
N PRO A 45 13.53 4.26 4.52
CA PRO A 45 14.61 4.37 3.55
C PRO A 45 14.11 3.84 2.21
N VAL A 46 14.15 4.68 1.17
CA VAL A 46 13.64 4.35 -0.16
C VAL A 46 14.75 4.52 -1.17
N THR A 47 14.80 3.80 -2.28
CA THR A 47 15.78 4.05 -3.35
C THR A 47 15.11 4.20 -4.71
N ASP A 48 15.75 4.94 -5.61
CA ASP A 48 15.44 4.91 -7.05
C ASP A 48 16.37 3.96 -7.83
N GLY A 49 17.17 3.15 -7.12
CA GLY A 49 18.20 2.26 -7.69
C GLY A 49 19.56 2.93 -7.91
N ARG A 50 19.65 4.27 -7.81
CA ARG A 50 20.90 5.02 -7.94
C ARG A 50 21.28 5.75 -6.65
N LYS A 51 20.29 6.27 -5.94
CA LYS A 51 20.45 7.06 -4.73
C LYS A 51 19.56 6.54 -3.62
N LEU A 52 20.02 6.68 -2.39
CA LEU A 52 19.17 6.51 -1.23
C LEU A 52 18.30 7.76 -1.07
N LEU A 53 17.01 7.57 -1.25
CA LEU A 53 15.94 8.47 -0.88
C LEU A 53 15.48 8.13 0.54
N GLY A 54 14.77 9.06 1.16
CA GLY A 54 14.12 8.82 2.45
C GLY A 54 12.74 9.45 2.35
N PHE A 55 11.71 8.77 2.86
CA PHE A 55 10.37 9.34 2.89
C PHE A 55 9.87 9.46 4.32
N ASN A 56 9.29 10.62 4.63
CA ASN A 56 8.36 10.80 5.74
C ASN A 56 6.95 10.64 5.19
N ILE A 57 6.22 9.67 5.71
CA ILE A 57 4.87 9.31 5.28
C ILE A 57 3.95 9.63 6.45
N LYS A 58 2.96 10.51 6.25
CA LYS A 58 1.97 10.84 7.26
C LYS A 58 0.58 10.49 6.76
N VAL A 59 -0.13 9.65 7.49
CA VAL A 59 -1.57 9.43 7.29
C VAL A 59 -2.29 10.63 7.88
N VAL A 60 -2.81 11.52 7.03
CA VAL A 60 -3.46 12.75 7.48
C VAL A 60 -4.84 12.46 8.05
N GLY A 61 -5.58 11.57 7.40
CA GLY A 61 -6.88 11.14 7.88
C GLY A 61 -7.73 10.58 6.75
N GLU A 62 -9.03 10.56 6.99
CA GLU A 62 -10.00 10.04 6.05
C GLU A 62 -10.50 11.13 5.11
N GLU A 63 -10.67 10.76 3.85
CA GLU A 63 -11.28 11.60 2.83
C GLU A 63 -12.07 10.70 1.88
N THR A 64 -13.31 11.06 1.58
CA THR A 64 -14.13 10.28 0.64
C THR A 64 -13.91 10.83 -0.77
N LEU A 65 -13.42 10.00 -1.67
CA LEU A 65 -13.21 10.38 -3.07
C LEU A 65 -14.30 9.82 -3.98
N LYS A 66 -14.71 10.63 -4.95
CA LYS A 66 -15.45 10.11 -6.10
C LYS A 66 -14.50 9.31 -6.99
N TRP A 67 -14.75 8.02 -7.14
CA TRP A 67 -14.07 7.13 -8.08
C TRP A 67 -15.13 6.51 -8.99
N ARG A 68 -15.08 6.86 -10.29
CA ARG A 68 -16.16 6.57 -11.25
C ARG A 68 -17.51 7.11 -10.75
N ASN A 69 -18.50 6.24 -10.60
CA ASN A 69 -19.85 6.56 -10.16
C ASN A 69 -20.07 6.20 -8.67
N SER A 70 -18.99 5.97 -7.93
CA SER A 70 -19.05 5.56 -6.53
C SER A 70 -18.26 6.50 -5.64
N MET A 71 -18.75 6.70 -4.41
CA MET A 71 -18.04 7.39 -3.36
C MET A 71 -17.24 6.35 -2.57
N VAL A 72 -15.92 6.49 -2.57
CA VAL A 72 -15.01 5.52 -1.96
C VAL A 72 -14.33 6.17 -0.75
N PRO A 73 -14.53 5.65 0.47
CA PRO A 73 -13.82 6.13 1.64
C PRO A 73 -12.32 5.78 1.51
N SER A 74 -11.45 6.77 1.74
CA SER A 74 -10.02 6.63 1.48
C SER A 74 -9.17 7.30 2.56
N TRP A 75 -7.94 6.84 2.71
CA TRP A 75 -6.91 7.46 3.52
C TRP A 75 -6.16 8.49 2.71
N LYS A 76 -6.16 9.76 3.14
CA LYS A 76 -5.29 10.80 2.62
C LYS A 76 -3.92 10.70 3.26
N ILE A 77 -2.89 10.53 2.44
CA ILE A 77 -1.53 10.27 2.87
C ILE A 77 -0.61 11.33 2.26
N ARG A 78 0.20 11.98 3.10
CA ARG A 78 1.27 12.89 2.69
C ARG A 78 2.57 12.10 2.57
N LEU A 79 3.23 12.17 1.43
CA LEU A 79 4.55 11.62 1.17
C LEU A 79 5.54 12.77 0.97
N GLN A 80 6.53 12.87 1.84
CA GLN A 80 7.55 13.90 1.79
C GLN A 80 8.94 13.27 1.66
N SER A 81 9.75 13.70 0.69
CA SER A 81 11.16 13.28 0.61
C SER A 81 11.98 13.94 1.73
N LYS A 82 12.89 13.20 2.35
CA LYS A 82 13.79 13.66 3.41
C LYS A 82 15.04 14.36 2.87
N PHE A 83 15.46 14.02 1.66
CA PHE A 83 16.73 14.47 1.07
C PHE A 83 16.52 15.38 -0.14
N SER A 84 15.41 16.12 -0.20
CA SER A 84 15.28 17.14 -1.25
C SER A 84 16.16 18.33 -0.89
N ASP A 85 17.33 18.40 -1.54
CA ASP A 85 18.28 19.53 -1.43
C ASP A 85 17.74 20.87 -1.96
N ASN A 86 16.54 20.86 -2.57
CA ASN A 86 15.86 22.06 -3.02
C ASN A 86 14.72 22.39 -2.07
N SER A 87 14.56 23.69 -1.80
CA SER A 87 13.52 24.38 -1.00
C SER A 87 12.08 24.15 -1.48
N ASP A 88 11.87 23.12 -2.27
CA ASP A 88 10.61 22.76 -2.87
C ASP A 88 9.94 21.68 -2.03
N ASP A 89 9.49 22.11 -0.84
CA ASP A 89 8.74 21.32 0.15
C ASP A 89 7.33 20.97 -0.36
N ARG A 90 7.26 20.37 -1.56
CA ARG A 90 6.02 20.00 -2.22
C ARG A 90 5.77 18.51 -2.02
N PRO A 91 4.91 18.13 -1.08
CA PRO A 91 4.60 16.73 -0.86
C PRO A 91 3.88 16.12 -2.07
N ILE A 92 4.04 14.81 -2.22
CA ILE A 92 3.14 14.01 -3.02
C ILE A 92 1.98 13.58 -2.10
N TRP A 93 0.76 13.84 -2.54
CA TRP A 93 -0.45 13.35 -1.90
C TRP A 93 -0.89 12.04 -2.53
N MET A 94 -1.29 11.09 -1.71
CA MET A 94 -1.84 9.80 -2.15
C MET A 94 -3.15 9.53 -1.42
N TRP A 95 -4.12 8.96 -2.13
CA TRP A 95 -5.35 8.44 -1.55
C TRP A 95 -5.42 6.94 -1.73
N LEU A 96 -5.44 6.18 -0.62
CA LEU A 96 -5.62 4.73 -0.63
C LEU A 96 -7.05 4.38 -0.21
N SER A 97 -7.73 3.48 -0.92
CA SER A 97 -9.05 3.01 -0.48
C SER A 97 -8.99 2.38 0.92
N LYS A 98 -10.08 2.47 1.69
CA LYS A 98 -10.20 1.85 3.02
C LYS A 98 -10.59 0.35 2.97
N ASP A 99 -10.87 -0.19 1.79
CA ASP A 99 -11.14 -1.61 1.63
C ASP A 99 -9.88 -2.48 1.85
N LYS A 100 -10.05 -3.81 1.84
CA LYS A 100 -8.96 -4.76 2.07
C LYS A 100 -7.85 -4.69 1.01
N GLN A 101 -8.14 -4.21 -0.20
CA GLN A 101 -7.17 -4.12 -1.29
C GLN A 101 -6.29 -2.87 -1.21
N ARG A 102 -6.73 -1.85 -0.44
CA ARG A 102 -6.06 -0.55 -0.26
C ARG A 102 -5.56 0.02 -1.59
N LEU A 103 -6.46 0.15 -2.56
CA LEU A 103 -6.12 0.57 -3.90
C LEU A 103 -5.64 2.03 -3.91
N PRO A 104 -4.53 2.36 -4.58
CA PRO A 104 -4.13 3.75 -4.78
C PRO A 104 -5.04 4.42 -5.81
N LEU A 105 -6.01 5.20 -5.32
CA LEU A 105 -7.06 5.82 -6.13
C LEU A 105 -6.58 7.08 -6.85
N LEU A 106 -5.73 7.87 -6.18
CA LEU A 106 -5.26 9.16 -6.67
C LEU A 106 -3.86 9.43 -6.13
N PHE A 107 -2.99 9.95 -7.00
CA PHE A 107 -1.79 10.67 -6.63
C PHE A 107 -1.93 12.11 -7.10
N SER A 108 -1.45 13.06 -6.31
CA SER A 108 -1.40 14.46 -6.67
C SER A 108 -0.05 15.03 -6.25
N SER A 109 0.62 15.73 -7.17
CA SER A 109 1.85 16.44 -6.87
C SER A 109 1.81 17.84 -7.50
N SER A 110 2.39 18.81 -6.81
CA SER A 110 2.53 20.16 -7.30
C SER A 110 4.00 20.46 -7.55
N HIS A 111 4.28 21.12 -8.66
CA HIS A 111 5.60 21.52 -9.13
C HIS A 111 5.53 22.97 -9.64
N ALA A 112 6.66 23.59 -9.94
CA ALA A 112 6.71 25.01 -10.33
C ALA A 112 5.94 25.24 -11.64
N LEU A 113 5.93 24.23 -12.50
CA LEU A 113 5.24 24.22 -13.79
C LEU A 113 3.73 23.93 -13.69
N GLY A 114 3.21 23.55 -12.51
CA GLY A 114 1.80 23.22 -12.31
C GLY A 114 1.57 21.99 -11.45
N SER A 115 0.36 21.43 -11.49
CA SER A 115 0.00 20.25 -10.70
C SER A 115 -0.31 19.06 -11.60
N PHE A 116 0.18 17.89 -11.20
CA PHE A 116 -0.09 16.62 -11.86
C PHE A 116 -0.98 15.76 -10.98
N GLN A 117 -1.91 15.04 -11.61
CA GLN A 117 -2.73 14.04 -10.96
C GLN A 117 -2.70 12.73 -11.73
N VAL A 118 -2.53 11.63 -11.01
CA VAL A 118 -2.65 10.28 -11.56
C VAL A 118 -3.81 9.60 -10.86
N ARG A 119 -4.86 9.26 -11.60
CA ARG A 119 -6.08 8.66 -11.06
C ARG A 119 -6.24 7.23 -11.56
N LEU A 120 -6.55 6.32 -10.66
CA LEU A 120 -6.90 4.95 -11.03
C LEU A 120 -8.21 4.96 -11.84
N VAL A 121 -8.19 4.41 -13.05
CA VAL A 121 -9.38 4.40 -13.94
C VAL A 121 -10.18 3.10 -13.78
N SER A 122 -9.51 1.97 -13.65
CA SER A 122 -10.10 0.63 -13.61
C SER A 122 -9.19 -0.36 -12.92
N VAL A 123 -9.77 -1.38 -12.28
CA VAL A 123 -9.06 -2.59 -11.87
C VAL A 123 -9.71 -3.75 -12.60
N THR A 124 -8.93 -4.48 -13.39
CA THR A 124 -9.36 -5.76 -13.92
C THR A 124 -9.02 -6.81 -12.87
N ALA A 125 -10.02 -7.47 -12.30
CA ALA A 125 -9.74 -8.63 -11.45
C ALA A 125 -9.06 -9.69 -12.34
N PRO A 126 -7.96 -10.34 -11.88
CA PRO A 126 -7.48 -11.51 -12.57
C PRO A 126 -8.62 -12.54 -12.63
N ALA A 127 -8.80 -13.20 -13.77
CA ALA A 127 -9.80 -14.25 -13.91
C ALA A 127 -9.64 -15.26 -12.75
N PRO A 128 -10.75 -15.77 -12.17
CA PRO A 128 -10.63 -16.78 -11.13
C PRO A 128 -9.81 -17.95 -11.70
N ILE A 129 -8.69 -18.26 -11.04
CA ILE A 129 -7.93 -19.48 -11.33
C ILE A 129 -8.90 -20.64 -11.05
N CYS A 130 -9.33 -21.34 -12.10
CA CYS A 130 -10.12 -22.55 -11.95
C CYS A 130 -9.19 -23.60 -11.33
N ILE A 131 -9.25 -23.76 -10.01
CA ILE A 131 -8.64 -24.90 -9.34
C ILE A 131 -9.50 -26.10 -9.71
N ILE A 132 -9.05 -26.87 -10.70
CA ILE A 132 -9.62 -28.18 -11.01
C ILE A 132 -9.38 -29.03 -9.76
N LYS A 133 -10.44 -29.31 -9.00
CA LYS A 133 -10.41 -30.38 -8.00
C LYS A 133 -10.48 -31.68 -8.77
N GLU A 134 -9.32 -32.28 -9.09
CA GLU A 134 -9.31 -33.70 -9.49
C GLU A 134 -9.88 -34.50 -8.33
N ALA A 135 -11.11 -34.99 -8.51
CA ALA A 135 -11.79 -35.84 -7.57
C ALA A 135 -11.13 -37.21 -7.58
N THR A 136 -10.49 -37.55 -6.46
CA THR A 136 -10.10 -38.90 -6.09
C THR A 136 -11.29 -39.86 -6.17
N VAL A 137 -11.37 -40.68 -7.21
CA VAL A 137 -12.06 -41.98 -7.15
C VAL A 137 -11.31 -42.97 -8.05
N LEU A 138 -10.27 -43.62 -7.52
CA LEU A 138 -9.87 -44.93 -8.02
C LEU A 138 -10.61 -45.97 -7.19
N ALA A 139 -11.63 -46.56 -7.81
CA ALA A 139 -12.35 -47.71 -7.31
C ALA A 139 -11.37 -48.85 -7.01
N LEU A 140 -11.45 -49.41 -5.81
CA LEU A 140 -10.80 -50.68 -5.48
C LEU A 140 -11.44 -51.80 -6.31
N PRO A 141 -10.66 -52.62 -7.04
CA PRO A 141 -11.21 -53.84 -7.62
C PRO A 141 -11.53 -54.83 -6.51
N LYS A 142 -12.79 -55.33 -6.51
CA LYS A 142 -13.20 -56.49 -5.72
C LYS A 142 -12.45 -57.73 -6.24
N TYR A 143 -11.72 -58.40 -5.36
CA TYR A 143 -11.49 -59.84 -5.38
C TYR A 143 -11.58 -60.38 -3.96
#